data_AF-A0A0G0K9N2-F1
#
_entry.id   AF-A0A0G0K9N2-F1
#
_cell.length_a   1.000
_cell.length_b   1.000
_cell.length_c   1.000
_cell.angle_alpha   90.00
_cell.angle_beta   90.00
_cell.angle_gamma   90.00
#
_symmetry.space_group_name_H-M   'P 1'
#
loop_
_entity.id
_entity.type
_entity.pdbx_description
1 polymer ?
#
loop_
_entity_poly.entity_id
_entity_poly.type
_entity_poly.pdbx_seq_one_letter_code
_entity_poly.pdbx_strand_id
1 'polypeptide(L)'
;MVNIKKFDTRLETLPPNTLTLIAAIDELKGRWTAGAHLHPQILGRLKQSVLITSTGASTRIEGAKLSDSDVEDLMRGISMQKFKDRDIQEVKGYFELLKNIFESWQSIKLNEGTIKHFHQEILKYVEKDSFHRGQYKVT
;
A
#
# COMPACT_ATOMS: atom_id res chain seq x y z
N MET A 1 24.50 8.22 18.63
CA MET A 1 23.98 6.84 18.47
C MET A 1 22.52 6.83 18.89
N VAL A 2 21.61 6.46 17.98
CA VAL A 2 20.18 6.27 18.31
C VAL A 2 20.08 5.12 19.32
N ASN A 3 19.33 5.29 20.41
CA ASN A 3 19.19 4.25 21.43
C ASN A 3 18.19 3.17 20.95
N ILE A 4 18.72 2.16 20.25
CA ILE A 4 17.95 1.06 19.64
C ILE A 4 17.34 0.14 20.71
N LYS A 5 17.90 0.12 21.93
CA LYS A 5 17.48 -0.77 23.03
C LYS A 5 15.98 -0.74 23.33
N LYS A 6 15.32 0.42 23.19
CA LYS A 6 13.87 0.55 23.44
C LYS A 6 13.04 -0.32 22.49
N PHE A 7 13.48 -0.50 21.25
CA PHE A 7 12.78 -1.33 20.25
C PHE A 7 13.10 -2.81 20.46
N ASP A 8 14.35 -3.13 20.80
CA ASP A 8 14.82 -4.50 20.99
C ASP A 8 14.11 -5.19 22.16
N THR A 9 13.91 -4.49 23.30
CA THR A 9 13.24 -5.06 24.48
C THR A 9 11.81 -5.53 24.20
N ARG A 10 11.09 -4.90 23.27
CA ARG A 10 9.73 -5.32 22.89
C ARG A 10 9.71 -6.60 22.05
N LEU A 11 10.82 -6.92 21.40
CA LEU A 11 11.00 -8.14 20.61
C LEU A 11 11.55 -9.28 21.48
N GLU A 12 12.30 -8.95 22.54
CA GLU A 12 12.81 -9.92 23.52
C GLU A 12 11.68 -10.56 24.35
N THR A 13 10.60 -9.83 24.62
CA THR A 13 9.44 -10.33 25.37
C THR A 13 8.14 -10.20 24.56
N LEU A 14 7.93 -11.13 23.63
CA LEU A 14 6.69 -11.19 22.87
C LEU A 14 5.54 -11.77 23.71
N PRO A 15 4.35 -11.13 23.75
CA PRO A 15 3.18 -11.71 24.37
C PRO A 15 2.83 -13.08 23.75
N PRO A 16 2.45 -14.10 24.53
CA PRO A 16 2.12 -15.43 23.99
C PRO A 16 1.06 -15.41 22.89
N ASN A 17 0.06 -14.52 23.00
CA ASN A 17 -0.97 -14.37 21.98
C ASN A 17 -0.40 -13.94 20.62
N THR A 18 0.69 -13.16 20.59
CA THR A 18 1.37 -12.77 19.35
C THR A 18 1.94 -14.00 18.64
N LEU A 19 2.53 -14.95 19.38
CA LEU A 19 3.02 -16.20 18.81
C LEU A 19 1.90 -17.06 18.24
N THR A 20 0.75 -17.13 18.93
CA THR A 20 -0.44 -17.83 18.43
C THR A 20 -0.94 -17.24 17.11
N LEU A 21 -0.98 -15.92 17.00
CA LEU A 21 -1.38 -15.23 15.76
C LEU A 21 -0.38 -15.48 14.61
N ILE A 22 0.93 -15.44 14.89
CA ILE A 22 1.96 -15.76 13.90
C ILE A 22 1.79 -17.19 13.40
N ALA A 23 1.61 -18.16 14.30
CA ALA A 23 1.41 -19.56 13.94
C ALA A 23 0.17 -19.76 13.06
N ALA A 24 -0.95 -19.08 13.37
CA ALA A 24 -2.16 -19.13 12.55
C ALA A 24 -1.93 -18.53 11.14
N ILE A 25 -1.19 -17.43 11.04
CA ILE A 25 -0.83 -16.82 9.76
C ILE A 25 0.06 -17.76 8.93
N ASP A 26 1.05 -18.39 9.56
CA ASP A 26 1.97 -19.33 8.89
C ASP A 26 1.26 -20.58 8.40
N GLU A 27 0.31 -21.12 9.18
CA GLU A 27 -0.52 -22.24 8.76
C GLU A 27 -1.34 -21.90 7.51
N LEU A 28 -2.00 -20.74 7.50
CA LEU A 28 -2.77 -20.27 6.35
C LEU A 28 -1.88 -20.03 5.13
N LYS A 29 -0.70 -19.44 5.31
CA LYS A 29 0.30 -19.26 4.26
C LYS A 29 0.77 -20.60 3.69
N GLY A 30 1.01 -21.59 4.55
CA GLY A 30 1.37 -22.95 4.14
C GLY A 30 0.28 -23.60 3.27
N ARG A 31 -0.97 -23.56 3.73
CA ARG A 31 -2.12 -24.06 2.96
C ARG A 31 -2.27 -23.32 1.63
N TRP A 32 -2.09 -22.00 1.63
CA TRP A 32 -2.15 -21.19 0.41
C TRP A 32 -1.05 -21.58 -0.57
N THR A 33 0.22 -21.61 -0.15
CA THR A 33 1.34 -21.92 -1.05
C THR A 33 1.32 -23.36 -1.55
N ALA A 34 0.87 -24.32 -0.75
CA ALA A 34 0.72 -25.72 -1.16
C ALA A 34 -0.51 -25.95 -2.07
N GLY A 35 -1.60 -25.22 -1.84
CA GLY A 35 -2.87 -25.36 -2.58
C GLY A 35 -3.00 -24.45 -3.80
N ALA A 36 -2.21 -23.38 -3.92
CA ALA A 36 -2.36 -22.36 -4.96
C ALA A 36 -1.64 -22.72 -6.25
N HIS A 37 -2.19 -23.69 -6.99
CA HIS A 37 -2.01 -23.73 -8.45
C HIS A 37 -3.14 -22.95 -9.11
N LEU A 38 -3.23 -21.65 -8.80
CA LEU A 38 -4.29 -20.80 -9.32
C LEU A 38 -4.07 -20.51 -10.79
N HIS A 39 -5.13 -20.63 -11.59
CA HIS A 39 -5.09 -20.26 -12.99
C HIS A 39 -4.67 -18.79 -13.13
N PRO A 40 -3.77 -18.43 -14.08
CA PRO A 40 -3.24 -17.06 -14.20
C PRO A 40 -4.31 -15.97 -14.28
N GLN A 41 -5.46 -16.27 -14.90
CA GLN A 41 -6.58 -15.33 -14.99
C GLN A 41 -7.21 -15.02 -13.62
N ILE A 42 -7.33 -16.03 -12.74
CA ILE A 42 -7.85 -15.83 -11.38
C ILE A 42 -6.87 -14.98 -10.59
N LEU A 43 -5.57 -15.27 -10.71
CA LEU A 43 -4.53 -14.47 -10.06
C LEU A 43 -4.56 -13.01 -10.53
N GLY A 44 -4.74 -12.77 -11.82
CA GLY A 44 -4.90 -11.42 -12.37
C GLY A 44 -6.10 -10.67 -11.78
N ARG A 45 -7.25 -11.33 -11.63
CA ARG A 45 -8.45 -10.75 -11.00
C ARG A 45 -8.23 -10.46 -9.52
N LEU A 46 -7.59 -11.37 -8.78
CA LEU A 46 -7.25 -11.16 -7.37
C LEU A 46 -6.30 -9.99 -7.21
N LYS A 47 -5.25 -9.90 -8.04
CA LYS A 47 -4.33 -8.75 -8.05
C LYS A 47 -5.08 -7.44 -8.28
N GLN A 48 -5.96 -7.39 -9.28
CA GLN A 48 -6.75 -6.20 -9.57
C GLN A 48 -7.67 -5.82 -8.39
N SER A 49 -8.35 -6.80 -7.80
CA SER A 49 -9.21 -6.59 -6.63
C SER A 49 -8.43 -6.05 -5.44
N VAL A 50 -7.23 -6.56 -5.18
CA VAL A 50 -6.37 -6.06 -4.10
C VAL A 50 -5.89 -4.64 -4.38
N LEU A 51 -5.50 -4.31 -5.61
CA LEU A 51 -5.10 -2.95 -5.96
C LEU A 51 -6.23 -1.94 -5.70
N ILE A 52 -7.46 -2.28 -6.09
CA ILE A 52 -8.64 -1.43 -5.88
C ILE A 52 -8.96 -1.28 -4.39
N THR A 53 -9.16 -2.40 -3.69
CA THR A 53 -9.63 -2.42 -2.30
C THR A 53 -8.59 -1.85 -1.34
N SER A 54 -7.31 -2.15 -1.54
CA SER A 54 -6.22 -1.61 -0.71
C SER A 54 -6.05 -0.11 -0.92
N THR A 55 -6.12 0.37 -2.17
CA THR A 55 -6.07 1.80 -2.47
C THR A 55 -7.22 2.52 -1.79
N GLY A 56 -8.46 2.08 -2.06
CA GLY A 56 -9.65 2.72 -1.51
C GLY A 56 -9.64 2.74 0.02
N ALA A 57 -9.31 1.62 0.66
CA ALA A 57 -9.25 1.54 2.12
C ALA A 57 -8.21 2.49 2.70
N SER A 58 -7.00 2.52 2.14
CA SER A 58 -5.89 3.35 2.64
C SER A 58 -6.21 4.84 2.49
N THR A 59 -6.70 5.27 1.33
CA THR A 59 -7.06 6.67 1.12
C THR A 59 -8.29 7.10 1.93
N ARG A 60 -9.22 6.18 2.23
CA ARG A 60 -10.37 6.49 3.12
C ARG A 60 -9.94 6.73 4.56
N ILE A 61 -8.89 6.06 5.05
CA ILE A 61 -8.31 6.34 6.38
C ILE A 61 -7.79 7.79 6.44
N GLU A 62 -7.24 8.29 5.34
CA GLU A 62 -6.75 9.67 5.19
C GLU A 62 -7.87 10.69 4.85
N GLY A 63 -9.11 10.22 4.68
CA GLY A 63 -10.30 11.06 4.50
C GLY A 63 -10.85 11.18 3.08
N ALA A 64 -10.30 10.45 2.09
CA ALA A 64 -10.88 10.36 0.76
C ALA A 64 -12.27 9.70 0.80
N LYS A 65 -13.15 10.04 -0.16
CA LYS A 65 -14.55 9.56 -0.17
C LYS A 65 -14.88 8.52 -1.24
N LEU A 66 -13.89 8.09 -2.02
CA LEU A 66 -14.10 7.15 -3.11
C LEU A 66 -14.40 5.74 -2.55
N SER A 67 -15.47 5.12 -3.06
CA SER A 67 -15.75 3.70 -2.85
C SER A 67 -14.85 2.83 -3.75
N ASP A 68 -14.84 1.51 -3.52
CA ASP A 68 -14.02 0.61 -4.33
C ASP A 68 -14.43 0.61 -5.82
N SER A 69 -15.73 0.74 -6.12
CA SER A 69 -16.20 0.91 -7.50
C SER A 69 -15.77 2.25 -8.09
N ASP A 70 -15.77 3.33 -7.29
CA ASP A 70 -15.29 4.63 -7.76
C ASP A 70 -13.78 4.60 -8.08
N VAL A 71 -12.98 3.87 -7.29
CA VAL A 71 -11.56 3.65 -7.56
C VAL A 71 -11.39 2.85 -8.86
N GLU A 72 -12.18 1.79 -9.06
CA GLU A 72 -12.14 0.99 -10.28
C GLU A 72 -12.49 1.80 -11.53
N ASP A 73 -13.57 2.59 -11.46
CA ASP A 73 -14.03 3.46 -12.55
C ASP A 73 -12.99 4.55 -12.87
N LEU A 74 -12.41 5.16 -11.84
CA LEU A 74 -11.35 6.14 -12.00
C LEU A 74 -10.14 5.54 -12.74
N MET A 75 -9.74 4.30 -12.39
CA MET A 75 -8.62 3.62 -13.06
C MET A 75 -8.94 3.17 -14.49
N ARG A 76 -10.24 3.07 -14.84
CA ARG A 76 -10.70 2.87 -16.22
C ARG A 76 -10.80 4.17 -17.03
N GLY A 77 -10.47 5.31 -16.42
CA GLY A 77 -10.55 6.63 -17.08
C GLY A 77 -11.98 7.18 -17.16
N ILE A 78 -12.91 6.64 -16.36
CA ILE A 78 -14.28 7.16 -16.28
C ILE A 78 -14.25 8.47 -15.48
N SER A 79 -14.91 9.50 -16.00
CA SER A 79 -14.92 10.84 -15.40
C SER A 79 -15.68 10.85 -14.07
N MET A 80 -15.06 11.39 -13.03
CA MET A 80 -15.59 11.40 -11.67
C MET A 80 -15.98 12.83 -11.24
N GLN A 81 -17.03 13.39 -11.85
CA GLN A 81 -17.46 14.78 -11.61
C GLN A 81 -17.90 15.10 -10.16
N LYS A 82 -18.19 14.07 -9.35
CA LYS A 82 -18.72 14.21 -7.98
C LYS A 82 -17.66 14.35 -6.88
N PHE A 83 -16.38 14.14 -7.19
CA PHE A 83 -15.31 14.13 -6.18
C PHE A 83 -14.40 15.34 -6.28
N LYS A 84 -13.75 15.66 -5.16
CA LYS A 84 -12.72 16.70 -5.14
C LYS A 84 -11.52 16.23 -5.95
N ASP A 85 -10.90 17.16 -6.69
CA ASP A 85 -9.69 16.87 -7.46
C ASP A 85 -8.60 16.23 -6.60
N ARG A 86 -8.45 16.69 -5.35
CA ARG A 86 -7.47 16.13 -4.41
C ARG A 86 -7.71 14.64 -4.11
N ASP A 87 -8.94 14.24 -3.82
CA ASP A 87 -9.25 12.84 -3.47
C ASP A 87 -8.95 11.92 -4.66
N ILE A 88 -9.21 12.40 -5.89
CA ILE A 88 -8.88 11.70 -7.14
C ILE A 88 -7.36 11.58 -7.30
N GLN A 89 -6.61 12.66 -7.06
CA GLN A 89 -5.15 12.71 -7.16
C GLN A 89 -4.49 11.73 -6.19
N GLU A 90 -4.93 11.70 -4.92
CA GLU A 90 -4.41 10.81 -3.88
C GLU A 90 -4.66 9.33 -4.22
N VAL A 91 -5.90 8.99 -4.61
CA VAL A 91 -6.26 7.62 -5.04
C VAL A 91 -5.40 7.17 -6.22
N LYS A 92 -5.23 8.03 -7.23
CA LYS A 92 -4.44 7.71 -8.41
C LYS A 92 -2.97 7.49 -8.06
N GLY A 93 -2.38 8.36 -7.25
CA GLY A 93 -0.99 8.24 -6.81
C GLY A 93 -0.73 6.96 -6.01
N TYR A 94 -1.63 6.63 -5.07
CA TYR A 94 -1.56 5.41 -4.28
C TYR A 94 -1.71 4.15 -5.15
N PHE A 95 -2.72 4.11 -6.03
CA PHE A 95 -2.97 2.95 -6.89
C PHE A 95 -1.76 2.64 -7.78
N GLU A 96 -1.22 3.66 -8.44
CA GLU A 96 -0.09 3.49 -9.36
C GLU A 96 1.18 3.06 -8.62
N LEU A 97 1.47 3.64 -7.45
CA LEU A 97 2.60 3.20 -6.62
C LEU A 97 2.41 1.73 -6.19
N LEU A 98 1.23 1.37 -5.67
CA LEU A 98 0.97 0.01 -5.22
C LEU A 98 1.10 -0.99 -6.38
N LYS A 99 0.59 -0.64 -7.57
CA LYS A 99 0.74 -1.44 -8.79
C LYS A 99 2.21 -1.65 -9.13
N ASN A 100 3.02 -0.58 -9.12
CA ASN A 100 4.45 -0.65 -9.41
C ASN A 100 5.17 -1.56 -8.40
N ILE A 101 4.84 -1.46 -7.11
CA ILE A 101 5.38 -2.36 -6.08
C ILE A 101 5.01 -3.81 -6.39
N PHE A 102 3.74 -4.10 -6.67
CA PHE A 102 3.29 -5.45 -7.03
C PHE A 102 4.01 -6.03 -8.25
N GLU A 103 4.38 -5.20 -9.22
CA GLU A 103 5.06 -5.63 -10.46
C GLU A 103 6.57 -5.77 -10.30
N SER A 104 7.19 -5.05 -9.36
CA SER A 104 8.64 -4.95 -9.25
C SER A 104 9.22 -5.34 -7.89
N TRP A 105 8.40 -5.87 -6.95
CA TRP A 105 8.79 -6.13 -5.55
C TRP A 105 10.10 -6.89 -5.38
N GLN A 106 10.40 -7.85 -6.26
CA GLN A 106 11.64 -8.65 -6.19
C GLN A 106 12.91 -7.82 -6.42
N SER A 107 12.80 -6.73 -7.17
CA SER A 107 13.92 -5.85 -7.53
C SER A 107 14.08 -4.65 -6.59
N ILE A 108 13.06 -4.34 -5.79
CA ILE A 108 13.05 -3.19 -4.90
C ILE A 108 13.98 -3.45 -3.71
N LYS A 109 15.05 -2.64 -3.62
CA LYS A 109 15.90 -2.61 -2.43
C LYS A 109 15.35 -1.58 -1.45
N LEU A 110 15.05 -2.00 -0.22
CA LEU A 110 14.58 -1.08 0.81
C LEU A 110 15.74 -0.25 1.37
N ASN A 111 15.69 1.06 1.12
CA ASN A 111 16.61 2.06 1.67
C ASN A 111 15.90 3.41 1.72
N GLU A 112 16.54 4.42 2.31
CA GLU A 112 15.97 5.77 2.44
C GLU A 112 15.58 6.38 1.08
N GLY A 113 16.41 6.20 0.06
CA GLY A 113 16.13 6.68 -1.30
C GLY A 113 14.86 6.06 -1.89
N THR A 114 14.66 4.76 -1.70
CA THR A 114 13.43 4.05 -2.11
C THR A 114 12.21 4.60 -1.39
N ILE A 115 12.30 4.87 -0.09
CA ILE A 115 11.19 5.44 0.70
C ILE A 115 10.86 6.85 0.20
N LYS A 116 11.87 7.69 -0.03
CA LYS A 116 11.69 9.03 -0.61
C LYS A 116 11.09 8.98 -2.01
N HIS A 117 11.51 8.03 -2.84
CA HIS A 117 10.94 7.82 -4.16
C HIS A 117 9.47 7.39 -4.08
N PHE A 118 9.11 6.47 -3.19
CA PHE A 118 7.71 6.07 -2.96
C PHE A 118 6.86 7.26 -2.50
N HIS A 119 7.40 8.07 -1.59
CA HIS A 119 6.75 9.31 -1.18
C HIS A 119 6.60 10.32 -2.33
N GLN A 120 7.51 10.32 -3.30
CA GLN A 120 7.36 11.13 -4.50
C GLN A 120 6.26 10.59 -5.41
N GLU A 121 6.22 9.28 -5.65
CA GLU A 121 5.25 8.63 -6.52
C GLU A 121 3.82 8.74 -5.97
N ILE A 122 3.62 8.51 -4.67
CA ILE A 122 2.29 8.58 -4.06
C ILE A 122 1.69 9.99 -4.13
N LEU A 123 2.53 11.02 -4.02
CA LEU A 123 2.10 12.42 -4.07
C LEU A 123 2.15 13.02 -5.47
N LYS A 124 2.48 12.25 -6.52
CA LYS A 124 2.85 12.82 -7.82
C LYS A 124 1.77 13.71 -8.46
N TYR A 125 0.51 13.44 -8.14
CA TYR A 125 -0.65 14.20 -8.60
C TYR A 125 -1.13 15.25 -7.60
N VAL A 126 -0.68 15.21 -6.34
CA VAL A 126 -1.11 16.13 -5.29
C VAL A 126 -0.32 17.42 -5.39
N GLU A 127 -0.96 18.49 -5.88
CA GLU A 127 -0.30 19.78 -6.17
C GLU A 127 0.13 20.53 -4.92
N LYS A 128 -0.72 20.51 -3.87
CA LYS A 128 -0.48 21.19 -2.59
C LYS A 128 0.85 20.77 -1.94
N ASP A 129 1.20 19.50 -2.10
CA ASP A 129 2.32 18.87 -1.40
C ASP A 129 3.57 18.75 -2.30
N SER A 130 3.56 19.42 -3.46
CA SER A 130 4.68 19.47 -4.40
C SER A 130 5.99 19.93 -3.75
N PHE A 131 5.94 20.86 -2.80
CA PHE A 131 7.12 21.44 -2.16
C PHE A 131 7.95 20.47 -1.31
N HIS A 132 7.30 19.49 -0.65
CA HIS A 132 7.98 18.53 0.24
C HIS A 132 7.97 17.10 -0.31
N ARG A 133 7.57 16.94 -1.57
CA ARG A 133 7.48 15.65 -2.24
C ARG A 133 8.85 14.96 -2.31
N GLY A 134 8.93 13.77 -1.71
CA GLY A 134 10.14 12.94 -1.68
C GLY A 134 11.20 13.47 -0.72
N GLN A 135 10.84 14.40 0.16
CA GLN A 135 11.73 14.98 1.16
C GLN A 135 11.14 14.81 2.55
N TYR A 136 12.00 14.92 3.55
CA TYR A 136 11.53 15.04 4.92
C TYR A 136 10.83 16.39 5.10
N LYS A 137 9.86 16.41 6.01
CA LYS A 137 9.25 17.65 6.46
C LYS A 137 10.33 18.51 7.12
N VAL A 138 10.67 19.63 6.48
CA VAL A 138 11.45 20.71 7.10
C VAL A 138 10.51 21.55 7.97
N THR A 139 10.98 21.88 9.17
CA THR A 139 10.22 22.64 10.17
C THR A 139 10.31 24.12 9.88
#